data_AF-A0A0D0D481-F1
#
_entry.id   AF-A0A0D0D481-F1
#
_cell.length_a   1.000
_cell.length_b   1.000
_cell.length_c   1.000
_cell.angle_alpha   90.00
_cell.angle_beta   90.00
_cell.angle_gamma   90.00
#
_symmetry.space_group_name_H-M   'P 1'
#
loop_
_entity.id
_entity.type
_entity.pdbx_description
1 polymer ?
#
loop_
_entity_poly.entity_id
_entity_poly.type
_entity_poly.pdbx_seq_one_letter_code
_entity_poly.pdbx_strand_id
1 'polypeptide(L)' 'DPAAWKAIHDFAATDMTLPQAEKRVQEILGAHYNNADWQLAFNVVMDAKGDSSAATAAVEKLRHAATDKIQ' A
#
# COMPACT_ATOMS: atom_id res chain seq x y z
N ASP A 1 9.69 -0.29 -3.44
CA ASP A 1 10.39 -0.45 -2.16
C ASP A 1 9.67 -1.50 -1.30
N PRO A 2 10.35 -2.57 -0.85
CA PRO A 2 9.72 -3.63 -0.06
C PRO A 2 9.18 -3.18 1.31
N ALA A 3 9.81 -2.20 1.97
CA ALA A 3 9.37 -1.71 3.27
C ALA A 3 8.09 -0.85 3.12
N ALA A 4 8.00 -0.05 2.05
CA ALA A 4 6.79 0.72 1.74
C ALA A 4 5.60 -0.21 1.45
N TRP A 5 5.80 -1.28 0.67
CA TRP A 5 4.76 -2.29 0.43
C TRP A 5 4.34 -3.01 1.71
N LYS A 6 5.26 -3.27 2.64
CA LYS A 6 4.92 -3.81 3.96
C LYS A 6 4.00 -2.86 4.74
N ALA A 7 4.23 -1.55 4.68
CA ALA A 7 3.37 -0.57 5.34
C ALA A 7 1.94 -0.57 4.76
N ILE A 8 1.78 -0.73 3.43
CA ILE A 8 0.47 -0.89 2.79
C ILE A 8 -0.20 -2.21 3.20
N HIS A 9 0.56 -3.30 3.30
CA HIS A 9 0.04 -4.58 3.77
C HIS A 9 -0.43 -4.50 5.24
N ASP A 10 0.34 -3.83 6.11
CA ASP A 10 -0.05 -3.58 7.49
C ASP A 10 -1.33 -2.72 7.55
N PHE A 11 -1.47 -1.73 6.66
CA PHE A 11 -2.71 -0.95 6.52
C PHE A 11 -3.91 -1.81 6.10
N ALA A 12 -3.72 -2.79 5.22
CA ALA A 12 -4.76 -3.72 4.80
C ALA A 12 -5.18 -4.72 5.89
N ALA A 13 -4.25 -5.07 6.78
CA ALA A 13 -4.41 -6.14 7.76
C ALA A 13 -4.76 -5.67 9.18
N THR A 14 -4.69 -4.37 9.46
CA THR A 14 -4.87 -3.79 10.80
C THR A 14 -5.83 -2.60 10.77
N ASP A 15 -6.29 -2.14 11.93
CA ASP A 15 -7.11 -0.92 12.08
C ASP A 15 -6.32 0.39 11.87
N MET A 16 -5.22 0.33 11.11
CA MET A 16 -4.46 1.52 10.75
C MET A 16 -5.31 2.43 9.87
N THR A 17 -5.23 3.74 10.11
CA THR A 17 -5.95 4.72 9.30
C THR A 17 -5.14 5.13 8.07
N LEU A 18 -5.81 5.60 7.02
CA LEU A 18 -5.15 6.08 5.79
C LEU A 18 -4.05 7.13 6.09
N PRO A 19 -4.26 8.18 6.92
CA PRO A 19 -3.21 9.14 7.23
C PRO A 19 -1.99 8.53 7.93
N GLN A 20 -2.18 7.48 8.76
CA GLN A 20 -1.07 6.78 9.40
C GLN A 20 -0.28 5.94 8.39
N ALA A 21 -0.98 5.28 7.45
CA ALA A 21 -0.36 4.50 6.40
C ALA A 21 0.43 5.39 5.42
N GLU A 22 -0.16 6.50 4.98
CA GLU A 22 0.51 7.50 4.12
C GLU A 22 1.77 8.06 4.79
N LYS A 23 1.68 8.48 6.05
CA LYS A 23 2.82 8.98 6.81
C LYS A 23 3.94 7.95 6.86
N ARG A 24 3.63 6.67 7.10
CA ARG A 24 4.63 5.60 7.19
C ARG A 24 5.31 5.34 5.86
N VAL A 25 4.56 5.35 4.75
CA VAL A 25 5.12 5.21 3.40
C VAL A 25 5.99 6.43 3.04
N GLN A 26 5.57 7.64 3.41
CA GLN A 26 6.34 8.87 3.25
C GLN A 26 7.65 8.83 4.04
N GLU A 27 7.62 8.37 5.30
CA GLU A 27 8.82 8.23 6.14
C GLU A 27 9.81 7.21 5.56
N ILE A 28 9.32 6.11 4.98
CA ILE A 28 10.17 5.07 4.38
C ILE A 28 10.81 5.56 3.09
N LEU A 29 10.05 6.22 2.22
CA LEU A 29 10.53 6.64 0.91
C LEU A 29 11.23 8.01 0.92
N GLY A 30 10.99 8.83 1.94
CA GLY A 30 11.55 10.16 2.08
C GLY A 30 11.34 11.01 0.82
N ALA A 31 12.43 11.52 0.27
CA ALA A 31 12.42 12.34 -0.95
C ALA A 31 11.95 11.61 -2.21
N HIS A 32 11.93 10.27 -2.21
CA HIS A 32 11.44 9.46 -3.33
C HIS A 32 9.94 9.15 -3.22
N TYR A 33 9.26 9.64 -2.20
CA TYR A 33 7.82 9.49 -2.10
C TYR A 33 7.10 10.28 -3.21
N ASN A 34 6.29 9.57 -3.98
CA ASN A 34 5.37 10.15 -4.94
C ASN A 34 3.96 9.62 -4.66
N ASN A 35 3.05 10.49 -4.25
CA ASN A 35 1.69 10.10 -3.91
C ASN A 35 0.97 9.39 -5.08
N ALA A 36 1.21 9.81 -6.32
CA ALA A 36 0.55 9.22 -7.49
C ALA A 36 0.88 7.72 -7.66
N ASP A 37 2.08 7.29 -7.27
CA ASP A 37 2.51 5.89 -7.38
C ASP A 37 1.85 5.00 -6.32
N TRP A 38 1.41 5.58 -5.20
CA TRP A 38 0.86 4.85 -4.06
C TRP A 38 -0.65 5.02 -3.88
N GLN A 39 -1.26 6.03 -4.51
CA GLN A 39 -2.69 6.30 -4.42
C GLN A 39 -3.55 5.09 -4.78
N LEU A 40 -3.16 4.35 -5.83
CA LEU A 40 -3.86 3.13 -6.22
C LEU A 40 -3.82 2.08 -5.11
N ALA A 41 -2.67 1.92 -4.44
CA ALA A 41 -2.51 0.96 -3.36
C ALA A 41 -3.37 1.32 -2.14
N PHE A 42 -3.44 2.61 -1.78
CA PHE A 42 -4.30 3.09 -0.70
C PHE A 42 -5.80 2.91 -1.02
N ASN A 43 -6.21 3.26 -2.24
CA ASN A 43 -7.60 3.14 -2.66
C ASN A 43 -8.10 1.69 -2.61
N VAL A 44 -7.28 0.74 -3.07
CA VAL A 44 -7.65 -0.68 -3.04
C VAL A 44 -7.90 -1.19 -1.61
N VAL A 45 -7.13 -0.72 -0.63
CA VAL A 45 -7.37 -1.07 0.78
C VAL A 45 -8.65 -0.43 1.29
N MET A 46 -8.89 0.83 0.97
CA MET A 46 -10.11 1.55 1.36
C MET A 46 -11.38 0.97 0.73
N ASP A 47 -11.29 0.52 -0.53
CA ASP A 47 -12.40 -0.06 -1.29
C ASP A 47 -12.81 -1.44 -0.78
N ALA A 48 -11.93 -2.14 -0.05
CA ALA A 48 -12.24 -3.44 0.54
C ALA A 48 -13.27 -3.37 1.68
N LYS A 49 -13.73 -2.17 2.08
CA LYS A 49 -14.82 -1.95 3.06
C LYS A 49 -14.69 -2.78 4.35
N GLY A 50 -13.47 -3.00 4.82
CA GLY A 50 -13.21 -3.78 6.05
C GLY A 50 -13.00 -5.28 5.86
N ASP A 51 -13.01 -5.80 4.63
CA ASP A 51 -12.53 -7.15 4.33
C ASP A 51 -11.00 -7.14 4.20
N SER A 52 -10.31 -7.36 5.32
CA SER A 52 -8.84 -7.43 5.36
C SER A 52 -8.26 -8.53 4.47
N SER A 53 -9.00 -9.61 4.22
CA SER A 53 -8.55 -10.69 3.32
C SER A 53 -8.58 -10.23 1.86
N ALA A 54 -9.65 -9.56 1.45
CA ALA A 54 -9.75 -8.96 0.12
C ALA A 54 -8.70 -7.84 -0.07
N ALA A 55 -8.52 -6.99 0.94
CA ALA A 55 -7.55 -5.89 0.92
C ALA A 55 -6.12 -6.40 0.73
N THR A 56 -5.68 -7.35 1.57
CA THR A 56 -4.33 -7.93 1.51
C THR A 56 -4.07 -8.65 0.20
N ALA A 57 -5.02 -9.44 -0.30
CA ALA A 57 -4.90 -10.11 -1.59
C ALA A 57 -4.76 -9.12 -2.76
N ALA A 58 -5.46 -7.99 -2.71
CA ALA A 58 -5.40 -6.98 -3.76
C ALA A 58 -4.10 -6.15 -3.70
N VAL A 59 -3.61 -5.83 -2.50
CA VAL A 59 -2.29 -5.22 -2.28
C VAL A 59 -1.18 -6.13 -2.82
N GLU A 60 -1.25 -7.43 -2.55
CA GLU A 60 -0.27 -8.38 -3.08
C GLU A 60 -0.28 -8.42 -4.61
N LYS A 61 -1.45 -8.41 -5.25
CA LYS A 61 -1.54 -8.32 -6.72
C LYS A 61 -0.89 -7.06 -7.27
N LEU A 62 -1.11 -5.91 -6.62
CA LEU A 62 -0.48 -4.65 -7.01
C LEU A 62 1.04 -4.69 -6.84
N ARG A 63 1.53 -5.28 -5.74
CA ARG A 63 2.96 -5.46 -5.48
C ARG A 63 3.63 -6.29 -6.56
N HIS A 64 3.03 -7.42 -6.95
CA HIS A 64 3.55 -8.26 -8.04
C HIS A 64 3.53 -7.49 -9.36
N ALA A 65 2.42 -6.84 -9.73
CA ALA A 65 2.33 -6.06 -10.96
C ALA A 65 3.34 -4.90 -11.02
N ALA A 66 3.63 -4.26 -9.89
CA ALA A 66 4.64 -3.20 -9.80
C ALA A 66 6.08 -3.74 -9.93
N THR A 67 6.31 -5.00 -9.58
CA THR A 67 7.61 -5.68 -9.71
C THR A 67 7.80 -6.20 -11.15
N ASP A 68 6.74 -6.72 -11.76
CA ASP A 68 6.76 -7.23 -13.14
C ASP A 68 6.93 -6.13 -14.20
N LYS A 69 6.48 -4.90 -13.91
CA LYS A 69 6.68 -3.73 -14.80
C LYS A 69 8.14 -3.25 -14.93
N ILE A 70 9.07 -3.88 -14.21
CA ILE A 70 10.51 -3.54 -14.21
C ILE A 70 11.33 -4.57 -15.03
N GLN A 71 10.70 -5.59 -15.62
CA GLN A 71 11.30 -6.52 -16.60
C GLN A 71 10.97 -6.13 -18.04
#